data_AF-A0A1I0RWW0-F1
#
_entry.id   AF-A0A1I0RWW0-F1
#
_cell.length_a   1.000
_cell.length_b   1.000
_cell.length_c   1.000
_cell.angle_alpha   90.00
_cell.angle_beta   90.00
_cell.angle_gamma   90.00
#
_symmetry.space_group_name_H-M   'P 1'
#
loop_
_entity.id
_entity.type
_entity.pdbx_description
1 polymer ?
#
loop_
_entity_poly.entity_id
_entity_poly.type
_entity_poly.pdbx_seq_one_letter_code
_entity_poly.pdbx_strand_id
1 'polypeptide(L)'
;MRALIFIVSLLSFSLSFGQIHNDLKEYGYKGKVKTITTYNYDTLSFDEKNKILDNRFWRNKIVYIFDTSGNFDTIFSYTQLPITIDTVYTFKTAYTYSQQTKIALRINEKNEITDTVKFLWLNDTTYQTTETAVSGQVKLLGYLFLNKNYRDKAGKYTGYDENSKIDYNEKYENLINDNGLLTKSFRTDLLTNTMTVVSYKYFDFDKFGNPTKIWLSNLFDKKVFRIIVRKFEYY
;
A
#
# COMPACT_ATOMS: atom_id res chain seq x y z
N MET A 1 25.41 60.27 -4.77
CA MET A 1 24.31 59.85 -5.67
C MET A 1 24.66 58.46 -6.19
N ARG A 2 24.28 57.41 -5.44
CA ARG A 2 23.27 56.40 -5.81
C ARG A 2 23.48 55.75 -7.19
N ALA A 3 23.99 54.51 -7.20
CA ALA A 3 23.54 53.43 -8.07
C ALA A 3 24.12 52.10 -7.52
N LEU A 4 23.44 51.51 -6.54
CA LEU A 4 22.65 50.29 -6.70
C LEU A 4 23.52 49.04 -6.89
N ILE A 5 23.99 48.52 -5.75
CA ILE A 5 24.29 47.10 -5.62
C ILE A 5 22.97 46.37 -5.88
N PHE A 6 22.85 45.76 -7.06
CA PHE A 6 21.74 44.86 -7.40
C PHE A 6 21.93 43.61 -6.54
N ILE A 7 21.42 43.66 -5.32
CA ILE A 7 21.32 42.50 -4.44
C ILE A 7 20.49 41.49 -5.20
N VAL A 8 21.17 40.40 -5.62
CA VAL A 8 20.56 39.14 -6.06
C VAL A 8 19.87 38.53 -4.84
N SER A 9 18.78 39.16 -4.44
CA SER A 9 17.75 38.58 -3.59
C SER A 9 16.61 38.17 -4.53
N LEU A 10 16.91 37.27 -5.46
CA LEU A 10 15.89 36.32 -5.87
C LEU A 10 15.65 35.47 -4.63
N LEU A 11 14.70 35.97 -3.83
CA LEU A 11 13.72 35.21 -3.08
C LEU A 11 13.88 33.72 -3.38
N SER A 12 14.69 33.06 -2.57
CA SER A 12 14.45 31.69 -2.17
C SER A 12 13.08 31.70 -1.52
N PHE A 13 12.03 31.73 -2.34
CA PHE A 13 10.81 31.05 -2.02
C PHE A 13 11.27 29.66 -1.64
N SER A 14 11.37 29.41 -0.34
CA SER A 14 11.09 28.10 0.20
C SER A 14 9.70 27.77 -0.36
N LEU A 15 9.69 27.19 -1.56
CA LEU A 15 8.61 26.36 -2.02
C LEU A 15 8.45 25.39 -0.86
N SER A 16 7.47 25.66 0.00
CA SER A 16 6.85 24.62 0.79
C SER A 16 6.55 23.56 -0.25
N PHE A 17 7.32 22.48 -0.27
CA PHE A 17 7.09 21.35 -1.14
C PHE A 17 5.69 20.86 -0.77
N GLY A 18 4.67 21.40 -1.44
CA GLY A 18 3.33 20.86 -1.44
C GLY A 18 3.51 19.44 -1.93
N GLN A 19 2.97 18.49 -1.18
CA GLN A 19 3.15 17.06 -1.39
C GLN A 19 2.95 16.71 -2.88
N ILE A 20 4.04 16.52 -3.63
CA ILE A 20 4.00 16.27 -5.09
C ILE A 20 3.47 14.86 -5.37
N HIS A 21 3.55 13.99 -4.36
CA HIS A 21 3.16 12.59 -4.34
C HIS A 21 1.96 12.34 -3.42
N ASN A 22 1.12 11.40 -3.81
CA ASN A 22 -0.06 10.98 -3.04
C ASN A 22 -0.20 9.46 -3.08
N ASP A 23 -1.04 8.91 -2.23
CA ASP A 23 -1.24 7.47 -2.13
C ASP A 23 -1.75 6.86 -3.45
N LEU A 24 -2.63 7.55 -4.20
CA LEU A 24 -3.07 7.06 -5.51
C LEU A 24 -1.91 6.81 -6.47
N LYS A 25 -0.95 7.73 -6.55
CA LYS A 25 0.26 7.59 -7.37
C LYS A 25 1.12 6.45 -6.85
N GLU A 26 1.30 6.34 -5.54
CA GLU A 26 2.09 5.26 -4.93
C GLU A 26 1.57 3.88 -5.31
N TYR A 27 0.25 3.71 -5.40
CA TYR A 27 -0.43 2.49 -5.81
C TYR A 27 -0.69 2.37 -7.32
N GLY A 28 -0.40 3.43 -8.09
CA GLY A 28 -0.49 3.46 -9.56
C GLY A 28 -1.89 3.53 -10.11
N TYR A 29 -2.80 4.11 -9.33
CA TYR A 29 -4.16 4.35 -9.77
C TYR A 29 -4.27 5.70 -10.49
N LYS A 30 -5.17 5.74 -11.46
CA LYS A 30 -5.41 6.84 -12.40
C LYS A 30 -6.82 7.40 -12.18
N GLY A 31 -6.96 8.70 -12.46
CA GLY A 31 -8.21 9.44 -12.26
C GLY A 31 -8.37 9.98 -10.84
N LYS A 32 -9.43 10.76 -10.63
CA LYS A 32 -9.81 11.28 -9.29
C LYS A 32 -10.62 10.22 -8.55
N VAL A 33 -9.93 9.21 -8.05
CA VAL A 33 -10.56 8.08 -7.37
C VAL A 33 -11.05 8.53 -6.00
N LYS A 34 -12.30 8.21 -5.68
CA LYS A 34 -12.92 8.42 -4.37
C LYS A 34 -12.83 7.16 -3.51
N THR A 35 -13.16 6.01 -4.09
CA THR A 35 -13.20 4.73 -3.38
C THR A 35 -12.59 3.62 -4.24
N ILE A 36 -11.86 2.70 -3.62
CA ILE A 36 -11.49 1.40 -4.22
C ILE A 36 -11.95 0.31 -3.28
N THR A 37 -12.88 -0.54 -3.73
CA THR A 37 -13.20 -1.79 -3.04
C THR A 37 -12.46 -2.93 -3.69
N THR A 38 -11.56 -3.57 -2.94
CA THR A 38 -10.76 -4.71 -3.37
C THR A 38 -11.26 -5.98 -2.69
N TYR A 39 -11.50 -7.04 -3.47
CA TYR A 39 -11.78 -8.38 -2.99
C TYR A 39 -10.61 -9.30 -3.35
N ASN A 40 -10.08 -10.00 -2.35
CA ASN A 40 -9.02 -10.97 -2.51
C ASN A 40 -9.60 -12.38 -2.36
N TYR A 41 -9.50 -13.17 -3.42
CA TYR A 41 -9.90 -14.58 -3.48
C TYR A 41 -8.64 -15.43 -3.44
N ASP A 42 -8.58 -16.43 -2.57
CA ASP A 42 -7.48 -17.39 -2.50
C ASP A 42 -7.84 -18.70 -3.22
N THR A 43 -6.93 -19.68 -3.21
CA THR A 43 -7.08 -20.94 -3.93
C THR A 43 -8.31 -21.77 -3.55
N LEU A 44 -8.94 -21.51 -2.41
CA LEU A 44 -10.18 -22.19 -2.00
C LEU A 44 -11.42 -21.56 -2.63
N SER A 45 -11.26 -20.38 -3.25
CA SER A 45 -12.37 -19.54 -3.73
C SER A 45 -12.54 -19.58 -5.25
N PHE A 46 -11.68 -20.32 -5.98
CA PHE A 46 -11.73 -20.45 -7.43
C PHE A 46 -11.38 -21.86 -7.91
N ASP A 47 -11.89 -22.26 -9.08
CA ASP A 47 -11.62 -23.56 -9.69
C ASP A 47 -10.24 -23.64 -10.36
N GLU A 48 -9.89 -24.81 -10.90
CA GLU A 48 -8.63 -25.05 -11.62
C GLU A 48 -8.48 -24.17 -12.88
N LYS A 49 -9.58 -23.61 -13.40
CA LYS A 49 -9.60 -22.67 -14.52
C LYS A 49 -9.58 -21.22 -14.04
N ASN A 50 -9.36 -20.98 -12.75
CA ASN A 50 -9.32 -19.68 -12.08
C ASN A 50 -10.63 -18.90 -12.19
N LYS A 51 -11.76 -19.60 -12.28
CA LYS A 51 -13.09 -19.02 -12.16
C LYS A 51 -13.48 -18.96 -10.69
N ILE A 52 -13.84 -17.77 -10.22
CA ILE A 52 -14.37 -17.58 -8.85
C ILE A 52 -15.64 -18.43 -8.71
N LEU A 53 -15.66 -19.30 -7.70
CA LEU A 53 -16.75 -20.24 -7.45
C LEU A 53 -18.01 -19.53 -6.96
N ASP A 54 -17.84 -18.61 -6.01
CA ASP A 54 -18.90 -17.75 -5.47
C ASP A 54 -18.27 -16.40 -5.05
N ASN A 55 -18.86 -15.30 -5.49
CA ASN A 55 -18.33 -13.97 -5.22
C ASN A 55 -18.47 -13.52 -3.76
N ARG A 56 -19.30 -14.23 -2.96
CA ARG A 56 -19.50 -13.99 -1.53
C ARG A 56 -18.39 -14.54 -0.66
N PHE A 57 -17.65 -15.54 -1.13
CA PHE A 57 -16.55 -16.16 -0.39
C PHE A 57 -15.22 -15.56 -0.83
N TRP A 58 -14.84 -14.46 -0.17
CA TRP A 58 -13.55 -13.81 -0.33
C TRP A 58 -12.74 -13.99 0.95
N ARG A 59 -11.41 -14.07 0.84
CA ARG A 59 -10.53 -14.15 2.02
C ARG A 59 -10.47 -12.82 2.75
N ASN A 60 -10.30 -11.74 1.99
CA ASN A 60 -10.21 -10.40 2.54
C ASN A 60 -10.80 -9.36 1.57
N LYS A 61 -11.57 -8.42 2.12
CA LYS A 61 -12.09 -7.23 1.44
C LYS A 61 -11.41 -6.00 2.03
N ILE A 62 -10.94 -5.09 1.18
CA ILE A 62 -10.37 -3.80 1.60
C ILE A 62 -11.09 -2.68 0.88
N VAL A 63 -11.54 -1.67 1.62
CA VAL A 63 -12.13 -0.45 1.08
C VAL A 63 -11.16 0.70 1.37
N TYR A 64 -10.56 1.24 0.33
CA TYR A 64 -9.74 2.45 0.41
C TYR A 64 -10.61 3.64 0.08
N ILE A 65 -10.63 4.64 0.95
CA ILE A 65 -11.27 5.93 0.74
C ILE A 65 -10.17 6.98 0.62
N PHE A 66 -10.25 7.76 -0.44
CA PHE A 66 -9.30 8.82 -0.73
C PHE A 66 -9.94 10.18 -0.48
N ASP A 67 -9.10 11.19 -0.25
CA ASP A 67 -9.50 12.59 -0.35
C ASP A 67 -9.40 13.07 -1.82
N THR A 68 -9.83 14.31 -2.07
CA THR A 68 -9.78 14.91 -3.42
C THR A 68 -8.35 15.17 -3.92
N SER A 69 -7.36 15.12 -3.04
CA SER A 69 -5.93 15.22 -3.35
C SER A 69 -5.32 13.85 -3.68
N GLY A 70 -6.06 12.75 -3.53
CA GLY A 70 -5.61 11.38 -3.81
C GLY A 70 -4.81 10.74 -2.68
N ASN A 71 -4.87 11.28 -1.48
CA ASN A 71 -4.31 10.67 -0.27
C ASN A 71 -5.36 9.77 0.38
N PHE A 72 -4.92 8.76 1.13
CA PHE A 72 -5.81 7.98 1.97
C PHE A 72 -6.41 8.89 3.05
N ASP A 73 -7.74 8.89 3.10
CA ASP A 73 -8.50 9.41 4.23
C ASP A 73 -8.76 8.28 5.23
N THR A 74 -9.36 7.20 4.74
CA THR A 74 -9.75 6.06 5.55
C THR A 74 -9.53 4.74 4.81
N ILE A 75 -9.07 3.70 5.52
CA ILE A 75 -9.05 2.32 5.03
C ILE A 75 -9.91 1.46 5.94
N PHE A 76 -10.77 0.62 5.36
CA PHE A 76 -11.46 -0.46 6.04
C PHE A 76 -10.95 -1.80 5.51
N SER A 77 -10.39 -2.64 6.39
CA SER A 77 -10.09 -4.04 6.06
C SER A 77 -11.13 -4.94 6.69
N TYR A 78 -11.51 -6.02 6.01
CA TYR A 78 -12.44 -7.04 6.46
C TYR A 78 -11.83 -8.40 6.12
N THR A 79 -11.68 -9.31 7.07
CA THR A 79 -11.17 -10.66 6.82
C THR A 79 -12.23 -11.67 7.18
N GLN A 80 -12.63 -12.51 6.23
CA GLN A 80 -13.58 -13.59 6.46
C GLN A 80 -12.80 -14.88 6.76
N LEU A 81 -13.10 -15.52 7.88
CA LEU A 81 -12.54 -16.84 8.19
C LEU A 81 -13.35 -17.91 7.44
N PRO A 82 -12.71 -18.96 6.91
CA PRO A 82 -13.39 -20.00 6.12
C PRO A 82 -14.48 -20.78 6.88
N ILE A 83 -14.56 -20.63 8.21
CA ILE A 83 -15.36 -21.48 9.10
C ILE A 83 -16.54 -20.71 9.73
N THR A 84 -16.52 -19.37 9.70
CA THR A 84 -17.56 -18.51 10.27
C THR A 84 -17.92 -17.40 9.29
N ILE A 85 -19.19 -17.33 8.88
CA ILE A 85 -19.74 -16.19 8.12
C ILE A 85 -19.66 -14.89 8.96
N ASP A 86 -19.56 -15.05 10.28
CA ASP A 86 -19.46 -13.97 11.26
C ASP A 86 -18.05 -13.87 11.83
N THR A 87 -17.14 -13.25 11.10
CA THR A 87 -16.08 -12.45 11.76
C THR A 87 -15.65 -11.36 10.80
N VAL A 88 -15.97 -10.12 11.14
CA VAL A 88 -15.57 -8.92 10.42
C VAL A 88 -14.54 -8.21 11.30
N TYR A 89 -13.26 -8.53 11.13
CA TYR A 89 -12.20 -7.71 11.70
C TYR A 89 -12.15 -6.40 10.92
N THR A 90 -12.79 -5.36 11.44
CA THR A 90 -12.74 -4.01 10.85
C THR A 90 -11.59 -3.26 11.47
N PHE A 91 -10.56 -3.00 10.65
CA PHE A 91 -9.57 -1.99 11.00
C PHE A 91 -9.89 -0.71 10.27
N LYS A 92 -10.13 0.37 11.01
CA LYS A 92 -10.16 1.72 10.46
C LYS A 92 -8.76 2.32 10.56
N THR A 93 -8.28 2.91 9.48
CA THR A 93 -7.02 3.68 9.50
C THR A 93 -7.27 5.14 9.14
N ALA A 94 -7.00 6.07 10.06
CA ALA A 94 -7.14 7.52 9.83
C ALA A 94 -5.78 8.19 9.71
N TYR A 95 -5.65 9.18 8.81
CA TYR A 95 -4.37 9.80 8.49
C TYR A 95 -4.28 11.28 8.90
N THR A 96 -3.13 11.68 9.45
CA THR A 96 -2.77 13.10 9.65
C THR A 96 -1.45 13.41 8.94
N TYR A 97 -1.36 14.59 8.34
CA TYR A 97 -0.21 15.03 7.54
C TYR A 97 0.41 16.28 8.16
N SER A 98 1.72 16.26 8.37
CA SER A 98 2.50 17.43 8.77
C SER A 98 3.84 17.43 8.05
N GLN A 99 4.08 18.40 7.16
CA GLN A 99 5.29 18.50 6.31
C GLN A 99 5.77 17.15 5.75
N GLN A 100 6.75 16.50 6.41
CA GLN A 100 7.40 15.26 6.02
C GLN A 100 6.86 14.02 6.76
N THR A 101 5.83 14.17 7.59
CA THR A 101 5.27 13.09 8.39
C THR A 101 3.83 12.83 8.00
N LYS A 102 3.50 11.54 7.86
CA LYS A 102 2.14 11.03 7.81
C LYS A 102 1.96 10.06 8.98
N ILE A 103 0.84 10.14 9.69
CA ILE A 103 0.54 9.23 10.81
C ILE A 103 -0.76 8.51 10.50
N ALA A 104 -0.78 7.20 10.72
CA ALA A 104 -1.93 6.34 10.52
C ALA A 104 -2.32 5.67 11.84
N LEU A 105 -3.57 5.80 12.27
CA LEU A 105 -4.07 5.19 13.51
C LEU A 105 -4.88 3.95 13.17
N ARG A 106 -4.45 2.76 13.59
CA ARG A 106 -5.24 1.53 13.45
C ARG A 106 -6.24 1.43 14.61
N ILE A 107 -7.51 1.31 14.26
CA ILE A 107 -8.64 1.29 15.19
C ILE A 107 -9.40 -0.02 15.02
N ASN A 108 -9.66 -0.73 16.12
CA ASN A 108 -10.41 -1.99 16.13
C ASN A 108 -11.94 -1.79 16.06
N GLU A 109 -12.71 -2.87 16.08
CA GLU A 109 -14.17 -2.87 16.04
C GLU A 109 -14.84 -2.20 17.26
N LYS A 110 -14.10 -2.03 18.37
CA LYS A 110 -14.54 -1.33 19.58
C LYS A 110 -14.22 0.16 19.56
N ASN A 111 -13.70 0.67 18.44
CA ASN A 111 -13.20 2.04 18.28
C ASN A 111 -11.98 2.37 19.16
N GLU A 112 -11.21 1.36 19.57
CA GLU A 112 -9.97 1.54 20.32
C GLU A 112 -8.79 1.57 19.37
N ILE A 113 -7.86 2.49 19.59
CA ILE A 113 -6.59 2.49 18.86
C ILE A 113 -5.80 1.26 19.32
N THR A 114 -5.29 0.47 18.38
CA THR A 114 -4.43 -0.69 18.67
C THR A 114 -2.97 -0.39 18.36
N ASP A 115 -2.74 0.35 17.27
CA ASP A 115 -1.42 0.63 16.73
C ASP A 115 -1.39 2.00 16.06
N THR A 116 -0.19 2.59 16.02
CA THR A 116 0.10 3.79 15.25
C THR A 116 1.19 3.48 14.24
N VAL A 117 1.00 3.86 12.99
CA VAL A 117 2.02 3.78 11.94
C VAL A 117 2.46 5.20 11.57
N LYS A 118 3.73 5.51 11.80
CA LYS A 118 4.34 6.77 11.39
C LYS A 118 5.11 6.58 10.10
N PHE A 119 4.95 7.49 9.16
CA PHE A 119 5.64 7.58 7.89
C PHE A 119 6.49 8.85 7.91
N LEU A 120 7.80 8.75 7.74
CA LEU A 120 8.72 9.89 7.71
C LEU A 120 9.42 9.94 6.35
N TRP A 121 9.10 10.97 5.56
CA TRP A 121 9.74 11.24 4.28
C TRP A 121 11.16 11.75 4.50
N LEU A 122 12.12 11.03 3.92
CA LEU A 122 13.53 11.40 3.96
C LEU A 122 13.91 12.25 2.73
N ASN A 123 13.18 12.06 1.64
CA ASN A 123 13.20 12.85 0.41
C ASN A 123 11.92 12.54 -0.40
N ASP A 124 11.81 13.10 -1.61
CA ASP A 124 10.63 12.98 -2.49
C ASP A 124 10.25 11.53 -2.88
N THR A 125 11.18 10.59 -2.78
CA THR A 125 11.00 9.20 -3.25
C THR A 125 11.37 8.16 -2.20
N THR A 126 11.65 8.57 -0.97
CA THR A 126 12.10 7.64 0.07
C THR A 126 11.50 8.02 1.41
N TYR A 127 10.99 7.02 2.12
CA TYR A 127 10.43 7.21 3.45
C TYR A 127 10.68 6.02 4.37
N GLN A 128 10.63 6.29 5.66
CA GLN A 128 10.66 5.30 6.72
C GLN A 128 9.26 5.08 7.28
N THR A 129 8.95 3.85 7.69
CA THR A 129 7.75 3.53 8.43
C THR A 129 8.08 2.93 9.78
N THR A 130 7.32 3.28 10.80
CA THR A 130 7.39 2.66 12.12
C THR A 130 5.98 2.35 12.60
N GLU A 131 5.68 1.08 12.83
CA GLU A 131 4.46 0.65 13.52
C GLU A 131 4.78 0.44 15.00
N THR A 132 3.97 1.05 15.85
CA THR A 132 4.10 1.03 17.30
C THR A 132 2.76 0.65 17.92
N ALA A 133 2.77 -0.36 18.79
CA ALA A 133 1.63 -0.74 19.59
C ALA A 133 1.25 0.38 20.58
N VAL A 134 0.01 0.39 21.09
CA VAL A 134 -0.37 1.34 22.16
C VAL A 134 0.52 1.23 23.41
N SER A 135 1.10 0.06 23.68
CA SER A 135 2.08 -0.13 24.76
C SER A 135 3.41 0.62 24.55
N GLY A 136 3.63 1.22 23.38
CA GLY A 136 4.90 1.85 22.99
C GLY A 136 5.90 0.90 22.34
N GLN A 137 5.59 -0.39 22.27
CA GLN A 137 6.44 -1.38 21.62
C GLN A 137 6.47 -1.19 20.10
N VAL A 138 7.68 -1.15 19.53
CA VAL A 138 7.87 -1.16 18.07
C VAL A 138 7.55 -2.56 17.55
N LYS A 139 6.59 -2.64 16.63
CA LYS A 139 6.17 -3.88 15.96
C LYS A 139 6.83 -4.06 14.61
N LEU A 140 7.06 -2.96 13.90
CA LEU A 140 7.62 -2.99 12.54
C LEU A 140 8.40 -1.73 12.24
N LEU A 141 9.54 -1.91 11.57
CA LEU A 141 10.32 -0.86 10.93
C LEU A 141 10.36 -1.13 9.44
N GLY A 142 10.16 -0.09 8.64
CA GLY A 142 10.20 -0.17 7.18
C GLY A 142 11.00 0.95 6.56
N TYR A 143 11.58 0.66 5.41
CA TYR A 143 12.26 1.63 4.56
C TYR A 143 11.80 1.40 3.13
N LEU A 144 11.20 2.42 2.51
CA LEU A 144 10.53 2.31 1.21
C LEU A 144 11.13 3.27 0.21
N PHE A 145 11.15 2.82 -1.05
CA PHE A 145 11.70 3.52 -2.19
C PHE A 145 10.67 3.56 -3.31
N LEU A 146 10.36 4.77 -3.76
CA LEU A 146 9.51 5.02 -4.91
C LEU A 146 10.36 5.20 -6.17
N ASN A 147 9.79 4.92 -7.34
CA ASN A 147 10.42 5.30 -8.60
C ASN A 147 10.19 6.79 -8.92
N LYS A 148 10.73 7.27 -10.05
CA LYS A 148 10.57 8.65 -10.52
C LYS A 148 9.12 9.11 -10.74
N ASN A 149 8.19 8.17 -10.89
CA ASN A 149 6.76 8.42 -11.05
C ASN A 149 6.01 8.24 -9.71
N TYR A 150 6.73 8.18 -8.60
CA TYR A 150 6.23 7.95 -7.25
C TYR A 150 5.56 6.60 -7.04
N ARG A 151 5.83 5.59 -7.87
CA ARG A 151 5.29 4.23 -7.65
C ARG A 151 6.16 3.44 -6.69
N ASP A 152 5.51 2.66 -5.83
CA ASP A 152 6.20 1.72 -4.94
C ASP A 152 7.11 0.76 -5.71
N LYS A 153 8.42 0.98 -5.60
CA LYS A 153 9.45 0.26 -6.34
C LYS A 153 10.10 -0.81 -5.48
N ALA A 154 10.43 -0.51 -4.24
CA ALA A 154 11.16 -1.43 -3.39
C ALA A 154 10.99 -1.05 -1.92
N GLY A 155 11.23 -2.01 -1.05
CA GLY A 155 11.29 -1.73 0.36
C GLY A 155 11.93 -2.85 1.17
N LYS A 156 12.14 -2.56 2.44
CA LYS A 156 12.61 -3.50 3.44
C LYS A 156 11.79 -3.31 4.70
N TYR A 157 11.41 -4.41 5.33
CA TYR A 157 10.70 -4.44 6.60
C TYR A 157 11.40 -5.36 7.59
N THR A 158 11.43 -4.94 8.84
CA THR A 158 11.81 -5.76 9.99
C THR A 158 10.65 -5.72 10.98
N GLY A 159 10.06 -6.87 11.27
CA GLY A 159 9.05 -7.04 12.30
C GLY A 159 9.67 -7.58 13.60
N TYR A 160 9.00 -7.31 14.70
CA TYR A 160 9.41 -7.70 16.03
C TYR A 160 8.26 -8.38 16.78
N ASP A 161 8.57 -9.47 17.48
CA ASP A 161 7.65 -10.15 18.38
C ASP A 161 7.40 -9.36 19.68
N GLU A 162 6.54 -9.90 20.54
CA GLU A 162 6.22 -9.33 21.86
C GLU A 162 7.45 -9.18 22.78
N ASN A 163 8.53 -9.94 22.54
CA ASN A 163 9.78 -9.87 23.29
C ASN A 163 10.85 -9.00 22.60
N SER A 164 10.46 -8.19 21.60
CA SER A 164 11.37 -7.36 20.79
C SER A 164 12.44 -8.13 20.03
N LYS A 165 12.20 -9.42 19.75
CA LYS A 165 13.04 -10.23 18.86
C LYS A 165 12.54 -10.12 17.43
N ILE A 166 13.46 -10.18 16.48
CA ILE A 166 13.10 -10.18 15.06
C ILE A 166 12.41 -11.50 14.73
N ASP A 167 11.16 -11.43 14.29
CA ASP A 167 10.35 -12.57 13.83
C ASP A 167 10.01 -12.48 12.33
N TYR A 168 10.23 -11.32 11.73
CA TYR A 168 9.99 -11.03 10.33
C TYR A 168 11.10 -10.12 9.78
N ASN A 169 11.67 -10.46 8.62
CA ASN A 169 12.63 -9.60 7.93
C ASN A 169 12.52 -9.84 6.43
N GLU A 170 11.92 -8.90 5.70
CA GLU A 170 11.67 -9.04 4.27
C GLU A 170 12.26 -7.85 3.52
N LYS A 171 12.80 -8.10 2.33
CA LYS A 171 12.96 -7.04 1.32
C LYS A 171 12.17 -7.41 0.07
N TYR A 172 11.72 -6.40 -0.66
CA TYR A 172 11.09 -6.60 -1.95
C TYR A 172 11.55 -5.58 -2.99
N GLU A 173 11.42 -5.98 -4.25
CA GLU A 173 11.57 -5.12 -5.41
C GLU A 173 10.47 -5.43 -6.44
N ASN A 174 9.86 -4.39 -6.96
CA ASN A 174 8.77 -4.42 -7.92
C ASN A 174 9.30 -4.05 -9.32
N LEU A 175 9.00 -4.89 -10.30
CA LEU A 175 9.13 -4.51 -11.71
C LEU A 175 7.83 -3.87 -12.17
N ILE A 176 7.96 -2.66 -12.72
CA ILE A 176 6.85 -1.81 -13.11
C ILE A 176 6.97 -1.56 -14.61
N ASN A 177 5.90 -1.77 -15.37
CA ASN A 177 5.89 -1.46 -16.81
C ASN A 177 5.67 0.03 -17.07
N ASP A 178 5.74 0.44 -18.34
CA ASP A 178 5.59 1.84 -18.76
C ASP A 178 4.21 2.43 -18.42
N ASN A 179 3.19 1.57 -18.25
CA ASN A 179 1.85 1.97 -17.83
C ASN A 179 1.70 2.16 -16.32
N GLY A 180 2.78 1.97 -15.54
CA GLY A 180 2.77 2.09 -14.08
C GLY A 180 2.19 0.88 -13.35
N LEU A 181 2.09 -0.28 -14.02
CA LEU A 181 1.54 -1.52 -13.45
C LEU A 181 2.66 -2.46 -13.00
N LEU A 182 2.47 -3.14 -11.88
CA LEU A 182 3.39 -4.17 -11.41
C LEU A 182 3.34 -5.38 -12.36
N THR A 183 4.48 -5.85 -12.82
CA THR A 183 4.56 -7.09 -13.62
C THR A 183 5.10 -8.24 -12.76
N LYS A 184 6.04 -7.95 -11.87
CA LYS A 184 6.61 -8.90 -10.91
C LYS A 184 6.94 -8.20 -9.59
N SER A 185 6.89 -8.96 -8.51
CA SER A 185 7.49 -8.60 -7.22
C SER A 185 8.44 -9.70 -6.79
N PHE A 186 9.70 -9.34 -6.58
CA PHE A 186 10.71 -10.18 -5.97
C PHE A 186 10.67 -9.93 -4.48
N ARG A 187 10.49 -10.97 -3.67
CA ARG A 187 10.45 -10.88 -2.21
C ARG A 187 11.48 -11.83 -1.65
N THR A 188 12.30 -11.36 -0.72
CA THR A 188 13.30 -12.17 -0.04
C THR A 188 13.04 -12.09 1.45
N ASP A 189 12.75 -13.23 2.05
CA ASP A 189 12.84 -13.41 3.50
C ASP A 189 14.34 -13.46 3.86
N LEU A 190 14.80 -12.47 4.62
CA LEU A 190 16.19 -12.30 5.01
C LEU A 190 16.58 -13.16 6.21
N LEU A 191 15.62 -13.76 6.93
CA LEU A 191 15.90 -14.72 8.01
C LEU A 191 16.26 -16.09 7.42
N THR A 192 15.49 -16.54 6.42
CA THR A 192 15.70 -17.84 5.76
C THR A 192 16.49 -17.75 4.46
N ASN A 193 16.72 -16.55 3.95
CA ASN A 193 17.28 -16.26 2.62
C ASN A 193 16.45 -16.88 1.47
N THR A 194 15.15 -17.08 1.69
CA THR A 194 14.25 -17.66 0.68
C THR A 194 13.68 -16.56 -0.20
N MET A 195 13.79 -16.71 -1.52
CA MET A 195 13.20 -15.80 -2.50
C MET A 195 11.89 -16.33 -3.07
N THR A 196 10.85 -15.50 -3.04
CA THR A 196 9.59 -15.73 -3.75
C THR A 196 9.45 -14.68 -4.85
N VAL A 197 9.02 -15.11 -6.05
CA VAL A 197 8.71 -14.20 -7.15
C VAL A 197 7.24 -14.30 -7.48
N VAL A 198 6.52 -13.20 -7.26
CA VAL A 198 5.09 -13.06 -7.59
C VAL A 198 4.97 -12.44 -8.96
N SER A 199 4.24 -13.07 -9.86
CA SER A 199 3.89 -12.52 -11.17
C SER A 199 2.47 -11.97 -11.17
N TYR A 200 2.26 -10.84 -11.83
CA TYR A 200 0.96 -10.18 -11.94
C TYR A 200 0.46 -10.29 -13.37
N LYS A 201 -0.76 -10.80 -13.54
CA LYS A 201 -1.44 -10.84 -14.84
C LYS A 201 -2.76 -10.09 -14.75
N TYR A 202 -2.93 -9.10 -15.62
CA TYR A 202 -4.10 -8.23 -15.68
C TYR A 202 -5.07 -8.74 -16.75
N PHE A 203 -6.36 -8.74 -16.43
CA PHE A 203 -7.40 -9.25 -17.33
C PHE A 203 -8.42 -8.19 -17.72
N ASP A 204 -8.82 -7.36 -16.76
CA ASP A 204 -9.85 -6.36 -16.95
C ASP A 204 -9.39 -5.00 -16.43
N PHE A 205 -9.89 -3.94 -17.07
CA PHE A 205 -9.60 -2.56 -16.73
C PHE A 205 -10.88 -1.72 -16.75
N ASP A 206 -10.91 -0.64 -15.97
CA ASP A 206 -11.97 0.36 -16.05
C ASP A 206 -11.70 1.42 -17.14
N LYS A 207 -12.61 2.40 -17.24
CA LYS A 207 -12.54 3.49 -18.23
C LYS A 207 -11.31 4.40 -18.09
N PHE A 208 -10.62 4.39 -16.95
CA PHE A 208 -9.38 5.16 -16.72
C PHE A 208 -8.13 4.28 -16.83
N GLY A 209 -8.28 3.00 -17.20
CA GLY A 209 -7.18 2.06 -17.33
C GLY A 209 -6.65 1.54 -16.00
N ASN A 210 -7.43 1.59 -14.92
CA ASN A 210 -7.07 0.90 -13.69
C ASN A 210 -7.46 -0.57 -13.76
N PRO A 211 -6.63 -1.48 -13.23
CA PRO A 211 -6.92 -2.91 -13.28
C PRO A 211 -8.05 -3.29 -12.32
N THR A 212 -9.12 -3.88 -12.87
CA THR A 212 -10.29 -4.37 -12.12
C THR A 212 -10.23 -5.87 -11.84
N LYS A 213 -9.39 -6.62 -12.57
CA LYS A 213 -9.13 -8.05 -12.30
C LYS A 213 -7.66 -8.41 -12.52
N ILE A 214 -7.06 -9.04 -11.51
CA ILE A 214 -5.63 -9.39 -11.48
C ILE A 214 -5.47 -10.82 -10.95
N TRP A 215 -4.61 -11.61 -11.58
CA TRP A 215 -4.14 -12.89 -11.03
C TRP A 215 -2.70 -12.76 -10.56
N LEU A 216 -2.45 -13.32 -9.38
CA LEU A 216 -1.14 -13.44 -8.78
C LEU A 216 -0.76 -14.91 -8.79
N SER A 217 0.39 -15.22 -9.38
CA SER A 217 0.94 -16.57 -9.43
C SER A 217 2.38 -16.57 -8.94
N ASN A 218 2.81 -17.69 -8.37
CA ASN A 218 4.24 -17.91 -8.17
C ASN A 218 4.89 -18.11 -9.56
N LEU A 219 6.00 -17.42 -9.82
CA LEU A 219 6.65 -17.45 -11.13
C LEU A 219 7.13 -18.86 -11.51
N PHE A 220 7.59 -19.63 -10.52
CA PHE A 220 8.26 -20.90 -10.75
C PHE A 220 7.29 -22.04 -11.09
N ASP A 221 6.22 -22.19 -10.31
CA ASP A 221 5.20 -23.23 -10.54
C ASP A 221 4.02 -22.75 -11.41
N LYS A 222 3.94 -21.43 -11.69
CA LYS A 222 2.86 -20.76 -12.43
C LYS A 222 1.47 -20.97 -11.82
N LYS A 223 1.38 -21.48 -10.59
CA LYS A 223 0.11 -21.70 -9.89
C LYS A 223 -0.43 -20.35 -9.42
N VAL A 224 -1.66 -20.04 -9.83
CA VAL A 224 -2.39 -18.87 -9.32
C VAL A 224 -2.74 -19.16 -7.86
N PHE A 225 -2.30 -18.27 -6.98
CA PHE A 225 -2.59 -18.39 -5.55
C PHE A 225 -3.55 -17.31 -5.05
N ARG A 226 -3.77 -16.26 -5.87
CA ARG A 226 -4.71 -15.18 -5.53
C ARG A 226 -5.31 -14.54 -6.77
N ILE A 227 -6.61 -14.29 -6.73
CA ILE A 227 -7.33 -13.44 -7.68
C ILE A 227 -7.78 -12.19 -6.94
N ILE A 228 -7.48 -11.02 -7.51
CA ILE A 228 -7.86 -9.72 -6.98
C ILE A 228 -8.93 -9.14 -7.91
N VAL A 229 -10.06 -8.73 -7.36
CA VAL A 229 -11.12 -8.01 -8.07
C VAL A 229 -11.30 -6.64 -7.43
N ARG A 230 -11.40 -5.59 -8.25
CA ARG A 230 -11.55 -4.21 -7.77
C ARG A 230 -12.75 -3.52 -8.39
N LYS A 231 -13.38 -2.68 -7.58
CA LYS A 231 -14.39 -1.71 -8.00
C LYS A 231 -13.88 -0.32 -7.66
N PHE A 232 -13.95 0.59 -8.64
CA PHE A 232 -13.52 1.97 -8.52
C PHE A 232 -14.72 2.91 -8.55
N GLU A 233 -14.72 3.89 -7.66
CA GLU A 233 -15.63 5.02 -7.67
C GLU A 233 -14.81 6.31 -7.80
N TYR A 234 -15.35 7.30 -8.48
CA TYR A 234 -14.68 8.55 -8.82
C TYR A 234 -15.48 9.75 -8.31
N TYR A 235 -14.79 10.87 -8.14
CA TYR A 235 -15.41 12.19 -7.92
C TYR A 235 -16.06 12.74 -9.18
#